data_AF-A0A382H862-F1
#
_entry.id   AF-A0A382H862-F1
#
_cell.length_a   1.000
_cell.length_b   1.000
_cell.length_c   1.000
_cell.angle_alpha   90.00
_cell.angle_beta   90.00
_cell.angle_gamma   90.00
#
_symmetry.space_group_name_H-M   'P 1'
#
loop_
_entity.id
_entity.type
_entity.pdbx_description
1 polymer ?
#
loop_
_entity_poly.entity_id
_entity_poly.type
_entity_poly.pdbx_seq_one_letter_code
_entity_poly.pdbx_strand_id
1 'polypeptide(L)'
;MKRQTILKITNEDGTSETIKCYLQRSQLFKVPNSVSWKGRHSFNGKRKWFSCQAVDLDEAWRDINKQINDFTLKGKRLIVKRNNYPCLTEVVNAMLAEPYASIEIKEEARFIYATSLRTLTKHLPGKEPEWEWVDDSKTVRQFKSGSKWDKIKADHLTPTLVRKFRAGFTKGLPVDGEEYNTRGRGANSVLKDAKSVFGVKLMKIVYKPRWKMPDMTEFKKMENMNVPDAIYTAPQPDFIFKFLAELGGLKAKCLDTWLTFILSYAAGFRWSEIRHAHWSWLYKEKVRNTDDKLVDRYVIEVKATKDWTPKAKSVGKVPISK
;
A
#
# COMPACT_ATOMS: atom_id res chain seq x y z
N MET A 1 -14.31 6.60 54.81
CA MET A 1 -14.94 6.37 53.49
C MET A 1 -15.30 4.90 53.36
N LYS A 2 -16.55 4.56 53.03
CA LYS A 2 -16.97 3.17 52.78
C LYS A 2 -16.19 2.63 51.57
N ARG A 3 -15.62 1.43 51.68
CA ARG A 3 -14.90 0.78 50.58
C ARG A 3 -15.88 0.51 49.45
N GLN A 4 -15.62 1.09 48.28
CA GLN A 4 -16.42 0.79 47.10
C GLN A 4 -16.02 -0.58 46.56
N THR A 5 -16.97 -1.48 46.42
CA THR A 5 -16.75 -2.87 45.99
C THR A 5 -17.06 -3.09 44.52
N ILE A 6 -17.89 -2.23 43.92
CA ILE A 6 -18.38 -2.34 42.56
C ILE A 6 -18.28 -0.99 41.85
N LEU A 7 -17.93 -1.03 40.56
CA LEU A 7 -17.68 0.11 39.69
C LEU A 7 -18.53 -0.01 38.42
N LYS A 8 -19.27 1.04 38.08
CA LYS A 8 -19.92 1.17 36.78
C LYS A 8 -18.98 1.89 35.81
N ILE A 9 -18.72 1.28 34.65
CA ILE A 9 -17.90 1.87 33.59
C ILE A 9 -18.77 2.03 32.35
N THR A 10 -18.66 3.20 31.71
CA THR A 10 -19.23 3.46 30.39
C THR A 10 -18.14 3.22 29.34
N ASN A 11 -18.44 2.38 28.35
CA ASN A 11 -17.57 2.09 27.21
C ASN A 11 -17.65 3.18 26.14
N GLU A 12 -16.71 3.18 25.19
CA GLU A 12 -16.66 4.16 24.10
C GLU A 12 -17.88 4.07 23.16
N ASP A 13 -18.56 2.92 23.11
CA ASP A 13 -19.81 2.67 22.37
C ASP A 13 -21.08 3.10 23.14
N GLY A 14 -20.93 3.71 24.33
CA GLY A 14 -22.02 4.16 25.19
C GLY A 14 -22.64 3.05 26.05
N THR A 15 -22.20 1.79 25.92
CA THR A 15 -22.68 0.70 26.78
C THR A 15 -22.11 0.83 28.19
N SER A 16 -22.86 0.37 29.20
CA SER A 16 -22.40 0.39 30.60
C SER A 16 -22.19 -1.03 31.12
N GLU A 17 -21.04 -1.29 31.71
CA GLU A 17 -20.74 -2.54 32.41
C GLU A 17 -20.46 -2.31 33.89
N THR A 18 -20.67 -3.35 34.70
CA THR A 18 -20.43 -3.32 36.14
C THR A 18 -19.28 -4.27 36.47
N ILE A 19 -18.18 -3.71 36.99
CA ILE A 19 -16.96 -4.46 37.32
C ILE A 19 -16.70 -4.43 38.82
N LYS A 20 -15.85 -5.35 39.29
CA LYS A 20 -15.32 -5.30 40.66
C LYS A 20 -14.37 -4.11 40.83
N CYS A 21 -14.42 -3.46 41.98
CA CYS A 21 -13.43 -2.45 42.37
C CYS A 21 -12.21 -3.13 43.01
N TYR A 22 -11.08 -3.08 42.32
CA TYR A 22 -9.81 -3.70 42.71
C TYR A 22 -8.87 -2.74 43.45
N LEU A 23 -8.95 -1.44 43.16
CA LEU A 23 -8.19 -0.37 43.81
C LEU A 23 -9.13 0.77 44.19
N GLN A 24 -8.98 1.29 45.40
CA GLN A 24 -9.63 2.51 45.87
C GLN A 24 -8.89 3.74 45.33
N ARG A 25 -9.57 4.89 45.27
CA ARG A 25 -8.99 6.17 44.82
C ARG A 25 -7.71 6.55 45.57
N SER A 26 -7.67 6.32 46.88
CA SER A 26 -6.51 6.58 47.73
C SER A 26 -5.28 5.72 47.41
N GLN A 27 -5.44 4.67 46.59
CA GLN A 27 -4.36 3.78 46.18
C GLN A 27 -3.76 4.18 44.82
N LEU A 28 -4.29 5.24 44.19
CA LEU A 28 -3.75 5.83 42.98
C LEU A 28 -2.94 7.07 43.33
N PHE A 29 -1.89 7.31 42.55
CA PHE A 29 -1.11 8.54 42.63
C PHE A 29 -0.76 9.05 41.24
N LYS A 30 -0.65 10.37 41.11
CA LYS A 30 -0.14 11.03 39.91
C LYS A 30 1.38 11.03 39.95
N VAL A 31 2.02 10.69 38.84
CA VAL A 31 3.48 10.72 38.74
C VAL A 31 3.93 12.19 38.67
N PRO A 32 4.91 12.63 39.50
CA PRO A 32 5.43 14.00 39.44
C PRO A 32 5.90 14.35 38.03
N ASN A 33 5.58 15.56 37.57
CA ASN A 33 5.92 16.08 36.23
C ASN A 33 5.40 15.21 35.07
N SER A 34 4.31 14.48 35.29
CA SER A 34 3.68 13.64 34.26
C SER A 34 2.15 13.75 34.31
N VAL A 35 1.53 13.56 33.15
CA VAL A 35 0.07 13.37 33.03
C VAL A 35 -0.38 11.95 33.38
N SER A 36 0.56 11.10 33.85
CA SER A 36 0.28 9.69 34.14
C SER A 36 -0.14 9.46 35.59
N TRP A 37 -1.20 8.67 35.75
CA TRP A 37 -1.61 8.09 37.03
C TRP A 37 -1.17 6.64 37.13
N LYS A 38 -0.86 6.19 38.35
CA LYS A 38 -0.42 4.82 38.63
C LYS A 38 -1.16 4.21 39.81
N GLY A 39 -1.39 2.91 39.71
CA GLY A 39 -1.95 2.07 40.76
C GLY A 39 -1.30 0.68 40.75
N ARG A 40 -1.24 0.02 41.90
CA ARG A 40 -0.58 -1.28 42.05
C ARG A 40 -1.52 -2.30 42.67
N HIS A 41 -1.71 -3.43 41.99
CA HIS A 41 -2.54 -4.55 42.47
C HIS A 41 -1.75 -5.86 42.48
N SER A 42 -2.07 -6.76 43.40
CA SER A 42 -1.39 -8.05 43.56
C SER A 42 -2.20 -9.18 42.93
N PHE A 43 -1.57 -10.00 42.09
CA PHE A 43 -2.15 -11.23 41.54
C PHE A 43 -1.25 -12.40 41.88
N ASN A 44 -1.80 -13.46 42.49
CA ASN A 44 -1.06 -14.67 42.88
C ASN A 44 0.27 -14.35 43.59
N GLY A 45 0.23 -13.42 44.55
CA GLY A 45 1.41 -12.96 45.32
C GLY A 45 2.36 -12.01 44.58
N LYS A 46 2.20 -11.79 43.27
CA LYS A 46 3.03 -10.87 42.48
C LYS A 46 2.36 -9.51 42.30
N ARG A 47 3.08 -8.45 42.67
CA ARG A 47 2.61 -7.06 42.49
C ARG A 47 2.78 -6.61 41.04
N LYS A 48 1.75 -5.99 40.48
CA LYS A 48 1.77 -5.45 39.12
C LYS A 48 1.30 -3.99 39.10
N TRP A 49 1.97 -3.20 38.27
CA TRP A 49 1.65 -1.79 38.03
C TRP A 49 0.68 -1.64 36.87
N PHE A 50 -0.27 -0.73 37.05
CA PHE A 50 -1.20 -0.25 36.04
C PHE A 50 -1.08 1.26 35.95
N SER A 51 -1.26 1.79 34.75
CA SER A 51 -1.11 3.23 34.51
C SER A 51 -2.02 3.69 33.40
N CYS A 52 -2.49 4.93 33.51
CA CYS A 52 -3.31 5.60 32.50
C CYS A 52 -2.86 7.07 32.37
N GLN A 53 -3.33 7.73 31.31
CA GLN A 53 -3.23 9.18 31.12
C GLN A 53 -4.65 9.71 31.10
N ALA A 54 -5.12 10.13 32.26
CA ALA A 54 -6.47 10.60 32.50
C ALA A 54 -6.42 12.03 33.03
N VAL A 55 -7.44 12.83 32.72
CA VAL A 55 -7.51 14.26 33.04
C VAL A 55 -7.58 14.45 34.56
N ASP A 56 -8.34 13.60 35.23
CA ASP A 56 -8.56 13.64 36.68
C ASP A 56 -8.40 12.27 37.37
N LEU A 57 -8.50 12.29 38.70
CA LEU A 57 -8.39 11.09 39.54
C LEU A 57 -9.53 10.11 39.32
N ASP A 58 -10.73 10.58 38.97
CA ASP A 58 -11.93 9.75 38.87
C ASP A 58 -11.92 8.93 37.59
N GLU A 59 -11.55 9.56 36.47
CA GLU A 59 -11.26 8.90 35.21
C GLU A 59 -10.07 7.94 35.35
N ALA A 60 -8.97 8.37 35.99
CA ALA A 60 -7.82 7.51 36.24
C ALA A 60 -8.18 6.25 37.05
N TRP A 61 -9.03 6.42 38.05
CA TRP A 61 -9.51 5.36 38.93
C TRP A 61 -10.41 4.37 38.21
N ARG A 62 -11.31 4.82 37.33
CA ARG A 62 -12.12 3.93 36.49
C ARG A 62 -11.25 3.15 35.50
N ASP A 63 -10.36 3.83 34.80
CA ASP A 63 -9.47 3.23 33.80
C ASP A 63 -8.57 2.15 34.40
N ILE A 64 -7.91 2.44 35.52
CA ILE A 64 -7.00 1.49 36.15
C ILE A 64 -7.75 0.26 36.68
N ASN A 65 -8.96 0.44 37.23
CA ASN A 65 -9.79 -0.70 37.65
C ASN A 65 -10.28 -1.53 36.47
N LYS A 66 -10.61 -0.91 35.34
CA LYS A 66 -10.93 -1.62 34.10
C LYS A 66 -9.75 -2.46 33.62
N GLN A 67 -8.54 -1.88 33.56
CA GLN A 67 -7.33 -2.61 33.19
C GLN A 67 -7.04 -3.81 34.11
N ILE A 68 -7.35 -3.70 35.41
CA ILE A 68 -7.23 -4.81 36.34
C ILE A 68 -8.30 -5.88 36.06
N ASN A 69 -9.54 -5.48 35.83
CA ASN A 69 -10.64 -6.38 35.51
C ASN A 69 -10.39 -7.18 34.21
N ASP A 70 -9.92 -6.50 33.17
CA ASP A 70 -9.57 -7.14 31.90
C ASP A 70 -8.41 -8.12 32.07
N PHE A 71 -7.48 -7.79 32.99
CA PHE A 71 -6.37 -8.67 33.33
C PHE A 71 -6.81 -9.93 34.08
N THR A 72 -7.85 -9.86 34.92
CA THR A 72 -8.38 -11.02 35.67
C THR A 72 -9.27 -11.94 34.84
N LEU A 73 -10.00 -11.41 33.85
CA LEU A 73 -11.05 -12.18 33.17
C LEU A 73 -10.52 -13.35 32.31
N LYS A 74 -9.32 -13.29 31.70
CA LYS A 74 -8.81 -14.42 30.87
C LYS A 74 -7.28 -14.63 30.80
N GLY A 75 -6.44 -14.01 31.63
CA GLY A 75 -4.98 -14.26 31.63
C GLY A 75 -4.23 -14.00 30.31
N LYS A 76 -4.94 -13.68 29.23
CA LYS A 76 -4.43 -13.25 27.94
C LYS A 76 -4.38 -11.74 27.96
N ARG A 77 -3.19 -11.20 27.71
CA ARG A 77 -2.96 -9.76 27.50
C ARG A 77 -4.03 -9.17 26.57
N LEU A 78 -4.95 -8.38 27.09
CA LEU A 78 -5.18 -7.04 26.55
C LEU A 78 -4.38 -6.09 27.44
N ILE A 79 -3.06 -6.18 27.33
CA ILE A 79 -2.26 -4.99 27.62
C ILE A 79 -2.62 -4.04 26.49
N VAL A 80 -3.70 -3.26 26.67
CA VAL A 80 -3.80 -1.94 26.06
C VAL A 80 -2.74 -1.09 26.77
N LYS A 81 -1.47 -1.41 26.56
CA LYS A 81 -0.54 -0.33 26.28
C LYS A 81 -1.17 0.28 25.04
N ARG A 82 -1.78 1.46 25.16
CA ARG A 82 -1.86 2.37 24.01
C ARG A 82 -0.43 2.45 23.50
N ASN A 83 -0.09 1.58 22.56
CA ASN A 83 1.15 1.65 21.84
C ASN A 83 0.96 2.94 21.07
N ASN A 84 1.75 3.96 21.39
CA ASN A 84 1.51 5.32 20.90
C ASN A 84 1.50 5.45 19.37
N TYR A 85 1.81 4.38 18.62
CA TYR A 85 1.89 4.33 17.17
C TYR A 85 1.37 2.97 16.65
N PRO A 86 0.60 2.97 15.54
CA PRO A 86 0.06 1.74 14.96
C PRO A 86 1.15 0.88 14.34
N CYS A 87 0.92 -0.43 14.34
CA CYS A 87 1.73 -1.41 13.60
C CYS A 87 1.44 -1.32 12.09
N LEU A 88 2.37 -1.82 11.26
CA LEU A 88 2.22 -1.78 9.80
C LEU A 88 0.98 -2.56 9.33
N THR A 89 0.63 -3.65 10.00
CA THR A 89 -0.61 -4.39 9.72
C THR A 89 -1.84 -3.48 9.85
N GLU A 90 -1.93 -2.70 10.92
CA GLU A 90 -3.07 -1.82 11.19
C GLU A 90 -3.14 -0.70 10.14
N VAL A 91 -1.99 -0.09 9.84
CA VAL A 91 -1.88 0.98 8.81
C VAL A 91 -2.32 0.46 7.45
N VAL A 92 -1.82 -0.70 7.02
CA VAL A 92 -2.10 -1.22 5.68
C VAL A 92 -3.52 -1.76 5.56
N ASN A 93 -4.04 -2.43 6.58
CA ASN A 93 -5.45 -2.87 6.55
C ASN A 93 -6.41 -1.70 6.51
N ALA A 94 -6.16 -0.62 7.26
CA ALA A 94 -6.96 0.59 7.16
C ALA A 94 -6.84 1.24 5.77
N MET A 95 -5.64 1.31 5.20
CA MET A 95 -5.44 1.84 3.86
C MET A 95 -6.25 1.07 2.82
N LEU A 96 -6.22 -0.26 2.88
CA LEU A 96 -6.87 -1.12 1.89
C LEU A 96 -8.39 -1.15 2.06
N ALA A 97 -8.90 -1.01 3.29
CA ALA A 97 -10.33 -1.01 3.58
C ALA A 97 -11.06 0.30 3.21
N GLU A 98 -10.35 1.41 2.95
CA GLU A 98 -11.02 2.66 2.58
C GLU A 98 -11.69 2.57 1.21
N PRO A 99 -12.85 3.19 1.00
CA PRO A 99 -13.43 3.28 -0.33
C PRO A 99 -12.72 4.34 -1.18
N TYR A 100 -12.72 4.15 -2.51
CA TYR A 100 -12.17 5.14 -3.45
C TYR A 100 -12.76 6.54 -3.23
N ALA A 101 -14.05 6.64 -2.93
CA ALA A 101 -14.75 7.90 -2.69
C ALA A 101 -14.12 8.76 -1.56
N SER A 102 -13.48 8.14 -0.56
CA SER A 102 -12.89 8.88 0.57
C SER A 102 -11.54 9.50 0.24
N ILE A 103 -10.70 8.79 -0.53
CA ILE A 103 -9.27 9.12 -0.67
C ILE A 103 -8.84 9.36 -2.12
N GLU A 104 -9.69 9.02 -3.09
CA GLU A 104 -9.45 9.13 -4.53
C GLU A 104 -8.17 8.40 -4.98
N ILE A 105 -7.87 7.25 -4.35
CA ILE A 105 -6.76 6.37 -4.72
C ILE A 105 -7.33 5.01 -5.09
N LYS A 106 -7.05 4.58 -6.32
CA LYS A 106 -7.50 3.29 -6.83
C LYS A 106 -7.01 2.13 -5.97
N GLU A 107 -7.83 1.10 -5.84
CA GLU A 107 -7.52 -0.11 -5.06
C GLU A 107 -6.25 -0.80 -5.56
N GLU A 108 -6.06 -0.89 -6.87
CA GLU A 108 -4.88 -1.52 -7.44
C GLU A 108 -3.60 -0.76 -7.06
N ALA A 109 -3.65 0.58 -7.03
CA ALA A 109 -2.52 1.40 -6.61
C ALA A 109 -2.20 1.18 -5.13
N ARG A 110 -3.22 1.08 -4.27
CA ARG A 110 -3.03 0.82 -2.83
C ARG A 110 -2.44 -0.56 -2.58
N PHE A 111 -2.87 -1.56 -3.34
CA PHE A 111 -2.29 -2.90 -3.28
C PHE A 111 -0.82 -2.93 -3.74
N ILE A 112 -0.47 -2.15 -4.77
CA ILE A 112 0.93 -1.94 -5.17
C ILE A 112 1.73 -1.31 -4.03
N TYR A 113 1.21 -0.27 -3.37
CA TYR A 113 1.89 0.37 -2.23
C TYR A 113 2.15 -0.61 -1.08
N ALA A 114 1.15 -1.43 -0.73
CA ALA A 114 1.30 -2.47 0.29
C ALA A 114 2.35 -3.53 -0.09
N THR A 115 2.35 -3.96 -1.36
CA THR A 115 3.31 -4.94 -1.88
C THR A 115 4.73 -4.40 -1.92
N SER A 116 4.90 -3.13 -2.28
CA SER A 116 6.19 -2.43 -2.22
C SER A 116 6.68 -2.27 -0.78
N LEU A 117 5.80 -1.95 0.18
CA LEU A 117 6.17 -1.94 1.60
C LEU A 117 6.59 -3.34 2.11
N ARG A 118 5.93 -4.40 1.63
CA ARG A 118 6.31 -5.80 1.94
C ARG A 118 7.70 -6.11 1.40
N THR A 119 7.98 -5.70 0.16
CA THR A 119 9.29 -5.87 -0.47
C THR A 119 10.38 -5.08 0.27
N LEU A 120 10.11 -3.83 0.64
CA LEU A 120 11.03 -2.99 1.40
C LEU A 120 11.40 -3.65 2.74
N THR A 121 10.43 -4.26 3.42
CA THR A 121 10.61 -4.89 4.73
C THR A 121 11.02 -6.37 4.66
N LYS A 122 11.21 -6.94 3.46
CA LYS A 122 11.51 -8.37 3.24
C LYS A 122 12.74 -8.87 4.01
N HIS A 123 13.76 -8.02 4.13
CA HIS A 123 15.01 -8.33 4.82
C HIS A 123 14.89 -8.40 6.35
N LEU A 124 13.73 -8.03 6.92
CA LEU A 124 13.48 -8.11 8.36
C LEU A 124 13.05 -9.52 8.77
N PRO A 125 13.42 -9.98 9.98
CA PRO A 125 13.09 -11.31 10.46
C PRO A 125 11.59 -11.48 10.74
N GLY A 126 11.08 -12.70 10.54
CA GLY A 126 9.71 -13.10 10.85
C GLY A 126 8.91 -13.48 9.60
N LYS A 127 7.66 -13.92 9.82
CA LYS A 127 6.77 -14.34 8.73
C LYS A 127 6.27 -13.14 7.93
N GLU A 128 6.20 -13.29 6.61
CA GLU A 128 5.62 -12.27 5.74
C GLU A 128 4.11 -12.12 6.00
N PRO A 129 3.52 -10.93 5.77
CA PRO A 129 2.08 -10.77 5.75
C PRO A 129 1.46 -11.59 4.61
N GLU A 130 0.33 -12.24 4.91
CA GLU A 130 -0.48 -13.01 3.95
C GLU A 130 -1.77 -12.24 3.64
N TRP A 131 -2.16 -12.23 2.38
CA TRP A 131 -3.27 -11.43 1.85
C TRP A 131 -4.47 -12.32 1.51
N GLU A 132 -5.69 -11.84 1.76
CA GLU A 132 -6.93 -12.45 1.24
C GLU A 132 -7.77 -11.41 0.52
N TRP A 133 -8.56 -11.86 -0.45
CA TRP A 133 -9.64 -11.07 -1.04
C TRP A 133 -10.82 -11.06 -0.08
N VAL A 134 -11.32 -9.87 0.24
CA VAL A 134 -12.44 -9.67 1.17
C VAL A 134 -13.78 -9.85 0.46
N ASP A 135 -13.84 -9.49 -0.82
CA ASP A 135 -15.03 -9.56 -1.67
C ASP A 135 -14.66 -9.50 -3.17
N ASP A 136 -15.68 -9.63 -4.02
CA ASP A 136 -15.56 -9.53 -5.49
C ASP A 136 -15.11 -8.14 -5.97
N SER A 137 -15.10 -7.14 -5.08
CA SER A 137 -14.58 -5.79 -5.38
C SER A 137 -13.06 -5.75 -5.50
N LYS A 138 -12.37 -6.87 -5.25
CA LYS A 138 -10.89 -6.94 -5.22
C LYS A 138 -10.30 -6.14 -4.07
N THR A 139 -11.06 -5.97 -2.99
CA THR A 139 -10.50 -5.45 -1.74
C THR A 139 -9.61 -6.52 -1.11
N VAL A 140 -8.37 -6.16 -0.76
CA VAL A 140 -7.40 -7.07 -0.15
C VAL A 140 -7.16 -6.67 1.30
N ARG A 141 -7.03 -7.62 2.22
CA ARG A 141 -6.52 -7.34 3.57
C ARG A 141 -5.51 -8.38 4.02
N GLN A 142 -4.70 -8.01 5.01
CA GLN A 142 -3.96 -9.00 5.76
C GLN A 142 -4.92 -9.75 6.69
N PHE A 143 -5.04 -11.06 6.50
CA PHE A 143 -6.04 -11.87 7.21
C PHE A 143 -5.47 -12.66 8.39
N LYS A 144 -4.16 -12.91 8.40
CA LYS A 144 -3.50 -13.73 9.40
C LYS A 144 -2.61 -12.92 10.31
N SER A 145 -2.81 -13.13 11.61
CA SER A 145 -1.94 -12.61 12.66
C SER A 145 -0.66 -13.44 12.80
N GLY A 146 0.39 -12.83 13.34
CA GLY A 146 1.70 -13.47 13.54
C GLY A 146 2.73 -13.17 12.45
N SER A 147 2.41 -12.25 11.54
CA SER A 147 3.39 -11.67 10.63
C SER A 147 4.40 -10.80 11.39
N LYS A 148 5.52 -10.48 10.74
CA LYS A 148 6.46 -9.49 11.26
C LYS A 148 5.84 -8.08 11.35
N TRP A 149 4.85 -7.78 10.51
CA TRP A 149 4.17 -6.48 10.48
C TRP A 149 3.32 -6.20 11.72
N ASP A 150 2.89 -7.24 12.43
CA ASP A 150 2.18 -7.09 13.71
C ASP A 150 3.07 -6.53 14.82
N LYS A 151 4.39 -6.50 14.59
CA LYS A 151 5.40 -6.04 15.54
C LYS A 151 6.19 -4.82 15.06
N ILE A 152 6.13 -4.52 13.75
CA ILE A 152 6.80 -3.37 13.17
C ILE A 152 5.85 -2.19 13.21
N LYS A 153 6.28 -1.11 13.85
CA LYS A 153 5.54 0.15 13.90
C LYS A 153 5.99 1.09 12.78
N ALA A 154 5.18 2.09 12.51
CA ALA A 154 5.52 3.09 11.48
C ALA A 154 6.84 3.83 11.78
N ASP A 155 7.16 4.13 13.04
CA ASP A 155 8.43 4.75 13.48
C ASP A 155 9.66 3.83 13.32
N HIS A 156 9.48 2.53 13.10
CA HIS A 156 10.59 1.63 12.79
C HIS A 156 11.04 1.72 11.32
N LEU A 157 10.29 2.43 10.45
CA LEU A 157 10.67 2.68 9.07
C LEU A 157 11.75 3.76 8.97
N THR A 158 12.96 3.42 9.38
CA THR A 158 14.08 4.36 9.48
C THR A 158 14.91 4.44 8.18
N PRO A 159 15.73 5.50 8.00
CA PRO A 159 16.75 5.56 6.96
C PRO A 159 17.67 4.33 6.92
N THR A 160 18.03 3.80 8.09
CA THR A 160 18.87 2.61 8.24
C THR A 160 18.21 1.36 7.65
N LEU A 161 16.89 1.20 7.83
CA LEU A 161 16.14 0.10 7.21
C LEU A 161 16.19 0.19 5.69
N VAL A 162 16.00 1.38 5.13
CA VAL A 162 16.06 1.60 3.67
C VAL A 162 17.46 1.30 3.12
N ARG A 163 18.52 1.71 3.82
CA ARG A 163 19.91 1.40 3.44
C ARG A 163 20.18 -0.12 3.47
N LYS A 164 19.70 -0.83 4.49
CA LYS A 164 19.82 -2.30 4.59
C LYS A 164 19.05 -3.02 3.49
N PHE A 165 17.83 -2.55 3.19
CA PHE A 165 17.06 -3.04 2.04
C PHE A 165 17.86 -2.91 0.75
N ARG A 166 18.40 -1.72 0.45
CA ARG A 166 19.20 -1.47 -0.76
C ARG A 166 20.41 -2.38 -0.85
N ALA A 167 21.20 -2.44 0.23
CA ALA A 167 22.37 -3.30 0.31
C ALA A 167 22.02 -4.79 0.08
N GLY A 168 20.87 -5.25 0.55
CA GLY A 168 20.37 -6.59 0.27
C GLY A 168 19.89 -6.75 -1.18
N PHE A 169 19.26 -5.74 -1.75
CA PHE A 169 18.67 -5.77 -3.10
C PHE A 169 19.71 -5.74 -4.22
N THR A 170 20.88 -5.16 -3.97
CA THR A 170 22.02 -5.09 -4.90
C THR A 170 23.22 -5.93 -4.45
N LYS A 171 23.03 -6.84 -3.49
CA LYS A 171 24.10 -7.65 -2.92
C LYS A 171 24.82 -8.47 -3.98
N GLY A 172 26.15 -8.41 -4.00
CA GLY A 172 27.00 -9.20 -4.89
C GLY A 172 27.09 -8.64 -6.31
N LEU A 173 26.49 -7.49 -6.59
CA LEU A 173 26.57 -6.84 -7.89
C LEU A 173 27.67 -5.76 -7.90
N PRO A 174 28.46 -5.65 -8.98
CA PRO A 174 29.43 -4.58 -9.12
C PRO A 174 28.70 -3.24 -9.19
N VAL A 175 29.20 -2.25 -8.45
CA VAL A 175 28.72 -0.87 -8.52
C VAL A 175 28.86 -0.40 -9.97
N ASP A 176 27.82 0.27 -10.49
CA ASP A 176 27.71 0.77 -11.87
C ASP A 176 27.53 -0.29 -12.98
N GLY A 177 27.44 -1.58 -12.65
CA GLY A 177 27.06 -2.62 -13.61
C GLY A 177 25.62 -2.49 -14.10
N GLU A 178 25.31 -3.00 -15.29
CA GLU A 178 23.95 -2.96 -15.87
C GLU A 178 22.90 -3.59 -14.94
N GLU A 179 23.24 -4.74 -14.34
CA GLU A 179 22.36 -5.43 -13.40
C GLU A 179 22.19 -4.63 -12.10
N TYR A 180 23.27 -3.99 -11.60
CA TYR A 180 23.20 -3.12 -10.44
C TYR A 180 22.27 -1.93 -10.70
N ASN A 181 22.41 -1.27 -11.84
CA ASN A 181 21.56 -0.14 -12.25
C ASN A 181 20.09 -0.57 -12.36
N THR A 182 19.84 -1.72 -12.97
CA THR A 182 18.48 -2.29 -13.08
C THR A 182 17.87 -2.56 -11.71
N ARG A 183 18.62 -3.20 -10.80
CA ARG A 183 18.18 -3.45 -9.42
C ARG A 183 18.00 -2.17 -8.62
N GLY A 184 18.86 -1.19 -8.81
CA GLY A 184 18.79 0.13 -8.18
C GLY A 184 17.54 0.91 -8.60
N ARG A 185 17.19 0.89 -9.89
CA ARG A 185 15.91 1.46 -10.38
C ARG A 185 14.71 0.75 -9.75
N GLY A 186 14.75 -0.58 -9.67
CA GLY A 186 13.74 -1.37 -8.98
C GLY A 186 13.60 -0.98 -7.50
N ALA A 187 14.72 -0.84 -6.78
CA ALA A 187 14.74 -0.39 -5.39
C ALA A 187 14.16 1.04 -5.22
N ASN A 188 14.40 1.94 -6.18
CA ASN A 188 13.81 3.28 -6.20
C ASN A 188 12.29 3.23 -6.38
N SER A 189 11.78 2.39 -7.29
CA SER A 189 10.33 2.18 -7.47
C SER A 189 9.69 1.64 -6.19
N VAL A 190 10.28 0.60 -5.58
CA VAL A 190 9.80 0.02 -4.31
C VAL A 190 9.75 1.07 -3.21
N LEU A 191 10.80 1.89 -3.06
CA LEU A 191 10.82 2.94 -2.05
C LEU A 191 9.74 4.00 -2.30
N LYS A 192 9.57 4.44 -3.55
CA LYS A 192 8.54 5.42 -3.93
C LYS A 192 7.14 4.93 -3.54
N ASP A 193 6.80 3.70 -3.91
CA ASP A 193 5.49 3.13 -3.63
C ASP A 193 5.29 2.83 -2.13
N ALA A 194 6.32 2.38 -1.42
CA ALA A 194 6.26 2.19 0.02
C ALA A 194 6.02 3.51 0.78
N LYS A 195 6.62 4.62 0.32
CA LYS A 195 6.34 5.96 0.87
C LYS A 195 4.89 6.40 0.65
N SER A 196 4.28 5.99 -0.46
CA SER A 196 2.90 6.34 -0.80
C SER A 196 1.88 5.78 0.19
N VAL A 197 2.21 4.71 0.92
CA VAL A 197 1.40 4.24 2.07
C VAL A 197 1.16 5.36 3.09
N PHE A 198 2.14 6.26 3.28
CA PHE A 198 2.08 7.42 4.17
C PHE A 198 1.88 8.74 3.40
N GLY A 199 1.18 8.66 2.27
CA GLY A 199 0.79 9.80 1.45
C GLY A 199 -0.06 10.81 2.22
N VAL A 200 -0.07 12.07 1.79
CA VAL A 200 -0.74 13.17 2.52
C VAL A 200 -2.24 12.91 2.70
N LYS A 201 -2.94 12.43 1.65
CA LYS A 201 -4.37 12.09 1.74
C LYS A 201 -4.65 11.00 2.76
N LEU A 202 -3.92 9.87 2.69
CA LEU A 202 -4.06 8.76 3.63
C LEU A 202 -3.76 9.19 5.08
N MET A 203 -2.67 9.95 5.28
CA MET A 203 -2.33 10.50 6.59
C MET A 203 -3.46 11.38 7.16
N LYS A 204 -4.06 12.25 6.34
CA LYS A 204 -5.10 13.19 6.77
C LYS A 204 -6.44 12.51 7.04
N ILE A 205 -6.88 11.65 6.12
CA ILE A 205 -8.25 11.12 6.09
C ILE A 205 -8.37 9.82 6.88
N VAL A 206 -7.33 8.99 6.85
CA VAL A 206 -7.40 7.62 7.37
C VAL A 206 -6.69 7.51 8.71
N TYR A 207 -5.43 7.97 8.77
CA TYR A 207 -4.56 7.59 9.89
C TYR A 207 -4.61 8.55 11.07
N LYS A 208 -4.49 9.87 10.84
CA LYS A 208 -4.54 10.86 11.93
C LYS A 208 -5.85 10.83 12.75
N PRO A 209 -7.02 10.56 12.14
CA PRO A 209 -8.26 10.40 12.91
C PRO A 209 -8.29 9.14 13.77
N ARG A 210 -7.57 8.08 13.38
CA ARG A 210 -7.59 6.77 14.06
C ARG A 210 -6.48 6.61 15.10
N TRP A 211 -5.31 7.18 14.83
CA TRP A 211 -4.11 6.96 15.62
C TRP A 211 -3.26 8.21 15.75
N LYS A 212 -2.50 8.25 16.84
CA LYS A 212 -1.34 9.13 16.93
C LYS A 212 -0.28 8.57 15.99
N MET A 213 -0.10 9.15 14.82
CA MET A 213 0.92 8.71 13.86
C MET A 213 2.30 9.27 14.25
N PRO A 214 3.39 8.49 14.07
CA PRO A 214 4.73 9.01 14.29
C PRO A 214 5.12 9.97 13.17
N ASP A 215 6.17 10.76 13.40
CA ASP A 215 6.73 11.58 12.35
C ASP A 215 7.41 10.67 11.30
N MET A 216 6.90 10.71 10.08
CA MET A 216 7.39 9.93 8.94
C MET A 216 8.31 10.76 8.02
N THR A 217 8.69 11.97 8.44
CA THR A 217 9.41 12.93 7.59
C THR A 217 10.73 12.35 7.05
N GLU A 218 11.55 11.75 7.92
CA GLU A 218 12.84 11.17 7.49
C GLU A 218 12.63 10.05 6.47
N PHE A 219 11.71 9.11 6.76
CA PHE A 219 11.37 8.02 5.84
C PHE A 219 10.94 8.55 4.48
N LYS A 220 10.05 9.57 4.46
CA LYS A 220 9.52 10.16 3.23
C LYS A 220 10.58 10.94 2.45
N LYS A 221 11.54 11.56 3.14
CA LYS A 221 12.64 12.33 2.53
C LYS A 221 13.81 11.47 2.03
N MET A 222 13.82 10.16 2.28
CA MET A 222 14.90 9.28 1.81
C MET A 222 15.18 9.43 0.31
N GLU A 223 16.39 9.82 -0.05
CA GLU A 223 16.79 10.00 -1.44
C GLU A 223 16.84 8.67 -2.18
N ASN A 224 16.62 8.72 -3.50
CA ASN A 224 16.79 7.58 -4.39
C ASN A 224 18.25 7.13 -4.46
N MET A 225 18.50 5.89 -4.85
CA MET A 225 19.83 5.46 -5.27
C MET A 225 20.23 6.27 -6.51
N ASN A 226 21.47 6.73 -6.53
CA ASN A 226 22.06 7.40 -7.68
C ASN A 226 22.38 6.34 -8.75
N VAL A 227 21.44 6.08 -9.64
CA VAL A 227 21.61 5.19 -10.79
C VAL A 227 21.13 5.92 -12.04
N PRO A 228 21.77 5.72 -13.21
CA PRO A 228 21.34 6.34 -14.45
C PRO A 228 19.89 5.97 -14.78
N ASP A 229 19.16 6.89 -15.41
CA ASP A 229 17.83 6.58 -15.93
C ASP A 229 17.86 5.43 -16.93
N ALA A 230 16.73 4.73 -17.07
CA ALA A 230 16.61 3.71 -18.09
C ALA A 230 16.63 4.39 -19.47
N ILE A 231 17.71 4.19 -20.21
CA ILE A 231 17.78 4.60 -21.60
C ILE A 231 17.15 3.46 -22.41
N TYR A 232 16.09 3.76 -23.14
CA TYR A 232 15.57 2.82 -24.12
C TYR A 232 16.56 2.72 -25.27
N THR A 233 17.16 1.54 -25.43
CA THR A 233 17.93 1.21 -26.62
C THR A 233 17.04 0.39 -27.53
N ALA A 234 16.83 0.87 -28.77
CA ALA A 234 16.10 0.11 -29.75
C ALA A 234 16.79 -1.24 -29.99
N PRO A 235 16.05 -2.36 -30.16
CA PRO A 235 16.66 -3.64 -30.45
C PRO A 235 17.49 -3.57 -31.74
N GLN A 236 18.56 -4.37 -31.80
CA GLN A 236 19.38 -4.44 -33.01
C GLN A 236 18.56 -4.90 -34.22
N PRO A 237 18.83 -4.40 -35.44
CA PRO A 237 18.07 -4.77 -36.64
C PRO A 237 17.94 -6.28 -36.81
N ASP A 238 19.02 -7.04 -36.57
CA ASP A 238 19.08 -8.49 -36.72
C ASP A 238 18.09 -9.21 -35.79
N PHE A 239 17.94 -8.70 -34.57
CA PHE A 239 16.96 -9.22 -33.62
C PHE A 239 15.54 -8.93 -34.12
N ILE A 240 15.28 -7.71 -34.59
CA ILE A 240 13.98 -7.35 -35.18
C ILE A 240 13.67 -8.24 -36.38
N PHE A 241 14.61 -8.47 -37.30
CA PHE A 241 14.40 -9.33 -38.46
C PHE A 241 14.06 -10.77 -38.07
N LYS A 242 14.81 -11.36 -37.13
CA LYS A 242 14.52 -12.70 -36.60
C LYS A 242 13.14 -12.75 -35.93
N PHE A 243 12.84 -11.76 -35.10
CA PHE A 243 11.56 -11.68 -34.40
C PHE A 243 10.38 -11.52 -35.37
N LEU A 244 10.51 -10.67 -36.40
CA LEU A 244 9.47 -10.48 -37.43
C LEU A 244 9.29 -11.72 -38.30
N ALA A 245 10.36 -12.48 -38.59
CA ALA A 245 10.27 -13.73 -39.35
C ALA A 245 9.41 -14.80 -38.64
N GLU A 246 9.40 -14.81 -37.31
CA GLU A 246 8.60 -15.74 -36.49
C GLU A 246 7.11 -15.35 -36.40
N LEU A 247 6.72 -14.14 -36.85
CA LEU A 247 5.33 -13.68 -36.76
C LEU A 247 4.35 -14.54 -37.57
N GLY A 248 4.80 -15.13 -38.67
CA GLY A 248 3.99 -16.07 -39.44
C GLY A 248 3.61 -17.31 -38.61
N GLY A 249 4.56 -17.84 -37.84
CA GLY A 249 4.34 -18.94 -36.90
C GLY A 249 3.42 -18.53 -35.74
N LEU A 250 3.55 -17.30 -35.24
CA LEU A 250 2.66 -16.77 -34.20
C LEU A 250 1.21 -16.67 -34.70
N LYS A 251 1.00 -16.19 -35.93
CA LYS A 251 -0.34 -16.11 -36.54
C LYS A 251 -1.03 -17.47 -36.60
N ALA A 252 -0.29 -18.52 -36.96
CA ALA A 252 -0.81 -19.88 -37.03
C ALA A 252 -1.13 -20.47 -35.66
N LYS A 253 -0.32 -20.17 -34.63
CA LYS A 253 -0.50 -20.70 -33.27
C LYS A 253 -1.56 -19.96 -32.46
N CYS A 254 -1.58 -18.63 -32.53
CA CYS A 254 -2.48 -17.78 -31.75
C CYS A 254 -2.76 -16.47 -32.50
N LEU A 255 -3.87 -16.46 -33.23
CA LEU A 255 -4.31 -15.31 -34.03
C LEU A 255 -4.51 -14.05 -33.17
N ASP A 256 -5.07 -14.17 -31.97
CA ASP A 256 -5.36 -13.03 -31.10
C ASP A 256 -4.08 -12.34 -30.61
N THR A 257 -3.06 -13.13 -30.26
CA THR A 257 -1.75 -12.59 -29.87
C THR A 257 -1.07 -11.92 -31.06
N TRP A 258 -1.17 -12.51 -32.25
CA TRP A 258 -0.66 -11.92 -33.47
C TRP A 258 -1.35 -10.60 -33.82
N LEU A 259 -2.69 -10.54 -33.78
CA LEU A 259 -3.47 -9.31 -34.02
C LEU A 259 -3.12 -8.22 -33.01
N THR A 260 -3.01 -8.60 -31.73
CA THR A 260 -2.60 -7.70 -30.65
C THR A 260 -1.21 -7.12 -30.91
N PHE A 261 -0.27 -7.97 -31.31
CA PHE A 261 1.07 -7.53 -31.67
C PHE A 261 1.05 -6.55 -32.84
N ILE A 262 0.37 -6.88 -33.94
CA ILE A 262 0.32 -6.01 -35.14
C ILE A 262 -0.33 -4.66 -34.82
N LEU A 263 -1.45 -4.64 -34.11
CA LEU A 263 -2.12 -3.40 -33.73
C LEU A 263 -1.24 -2.54 -32.79
N SER A 264 -0.49 -3.16 -31.89
CA SER A 264 0.42 -2.44 -30.99
C SER A 264 1.67 -1.93 -31.71
N TYR A 265 2.34 -2.79 -32.48
CA TYR A 265 3.62 -2.50 -33.11
C TYR A 265 3.48 -1.64 -34.37
N ALA A 266 2.57 -2.01 -35.28
CA ALA A 266 2.42 -1.33 -36.57
C ALA A 266 1.52 -0.09 -36.47
N ALA A 267 0.44 -0.17 -35.70
CA ALA A 267 -0.49 0.95 -35.54
C ALA A 267 -0.29 1.75 -34.24
N GLY A 268 0.62 1.35 -33.35
CA GLY A 268 0.92 2.08 -32.12
C GLY A 268 -0.17 1.98 -31.05
N PHE A 269 -1.16 1.10 -31.21
CA PHE A 269 -2.33 1.06 -30.32
C PHE A 269 -1.95 0.65 -28.90
N ARG A 270 -2.56 1.33 -27.93
CA ARG A 270 -2.48 0.99 -26.52
C ARG A 270 -3.30 -0.27 -26.24
N TRP A 271 -2.92 -1.01 -25.19
CA TRP A 271 -3.63 -2.22 -24.78
C TRP A 271 -5.15 -2.05 -24.60
N SER A 272 -5.59 -0.91 -24.08
CA SER A 272 -7.03 -0.61 -23.95
C SER A 272 -7.71 -0.38 -25.29
N GLU A 273 -7.00 0.18 -26.27
CA GLU A 273 -7.53 0.46 -27.62
C GLU A 273 -7.66 -0.85 -28.40
N ILE A 274 -6.66 -1.74 -28.31
CA ILE A 274 -6.66 -3.05 -28.96
C ILE A 274 -7.87 -3.89 -28.52
N ARG A 275 -8.17 -3.90 -27.22
CA ARG A 275 -9.31 -4.68 -26.67
C ARG A 275 -10.69 -4.21 -27.15
N HIS A 276 -10.78 -2.98 -27.65
CA HIS A 276 -12.03 -2.41 -28.18
C HIS A 276 -11.91 -2.13 -29.68
N ALA A 277 -10.89 -2.67 -30.34
CA ALA A 277 -10.68 -2.48 -31.76
C ALA A 277 -11.88 -3.03 -32.54
N HIS A 278 -12.38 -2.24 -33.48
CA HIS A 278 -13.57 -2.58 -34.23
C HIS A 278 -13.33 -2.33 -35.72
N TRP A 279 -13.93 -3.15 -36.58
CA TRP A 279 -13.80 -3.01 -38.03
C TRP A 279 -14.23 -1.65 -38.56
N SER A 280 -15.20 -1.00 -37.90
CA SER A 280 -15.66 0.36 -38.25
C SER A 280 -14.60 1.45 -38.07
N TRP A 281 -13.49 1.15 -37.41
CA TRP A 281 -12.36 2.08 -37.29
C TRP A 281 -11.52 2.14 -38.57
N LEU A 282 -11.62 1.13 -39.44
CA LEU A 282 -10.92 1.06 -40.71
C LEU A 282 -11.76 1.68 -41.82
N TYR A 283 -11.23 2.70 -42.50
CA TYR A 283 -11.87 3.31 -43.67
C TYR A 283 -10.84 3.74 -44.71
N LYS A 284 -11.31 4.00 -45.93
CA LYS A 284 -10.52 4.61 -46.99
C LYS A 284 -10.74 6.12 -46.98
N GLU A 285 -9.68 6.87 -47.21
CA GLU A 285 -9.77 8.29 -47.51
C GLU A 285 -8.98 8.65 -48.75
N LYS A 286 -9.45 9.68 -49.46
CA LYS A 286 -8.74 10.22 -50.61
C LYS A 286 -7.74 11.26 -50.15
N VAL A 287 -6.50 11.07 -50.54
CA VAL A 287 -5.37 11.96 -50.25
C VAL A 287 -4.63 12.30 -51.53
N ARG A 288 -3.92 13.42 -51.55
CA ARG A 288 -2.94 13.67 -52.61
C ARG A 288 -1.60 13.07 -52.23
N ASN A 289 -0.95 12.38 -53.16
CA ASN A 289 0.41 11.89 -53.00
C ASN A 289 1.43 13.02 -53.26
N THR A 290 2.73 12.70 -53.20
CA THR A 290 3.82 13.63 -53.50
C THR A 290 3.81 14.16 -54.94
N ASP A 291 3.13 13.48 -55.86
CA ASP A 291 2.97 13.86 -57.27
C ASP A 291 1.63 14.54 -57.54
N ASP A 292 0.94 15.01 -56.49
CA ASP A 292 -0.36 15.69 -56.55
C ASP A 292 -1.52 14.83 -57.10
N LYS A 293 -1.34 13.52 -57.21
CA LYS A 293 -2.38 12.58 -57.65
C LYS A 293 -3.27 12.16 -56.49
N LEU A 294 -4.58 12.13 -56.73
CA LEU A 294 -5.56 11.58 -55.80
C LEU A 294 -5.40 10.06 -55.71
N VAL A 295 -5.09 9.56 -54.52
CA VAL A 295 -4.94 8.13 -54.21
C VAL A 295 -5.78 7.76 -52.99
N ASP A 296 -6.28 6.52 -52.98
CA ASP A 296 -6.93 5.94 -51.81
C ASP A 296 -5.88 5.53 -50.78
N ARG A 297 -6.05 5.97 -49.53
CA ARG A 297 -5.25 5.56 -48.38
C ARG A 297 -6.15 4.87 -47.36
N TYR A 298 -5.74 3.69 -46.90
CA TYR A 298 -6.41 3.04 -45.78
C TYR A 298 -5.96 3.69 -44.48
N VAL A 299 -6.93 3.94 -43.60
CA VAL A 299 -6.73 4.58 -42.32
C VAL A 299 -7.45 3.78 -41.26
N ILE A 300 -6.79 3.58 -40.13
CA ILE A 300 -7.43 3.11 -38.91
C ILE A 300 -7.49 4.26 -37.89
N GLU A 301 -8.68 4.53 -37.36
CA GLU A 301 -8.91 5.63 -36.43
C GLU A 301 -9.63 5.14 -35.17
N VAL A 302 -9.00 5.36 -34.02
CA VAL A 302 -9.58 4.99 -32.72
C VAL A 302 -10.78 5.88 -32.41
N LYS A 303 -11.97 5.28 -32.32
CA LYS A 303 -13.24 5.98 -32.02
C LYS A 303 -13.86 5.42 -30.74
N ALA A 304 -14.68 6.24 -30.08
CA ALA A 304 -15.52 5.75 -28.99
C ALA A 304 -16.48 4.66 -29.53
N THR A 305 -16.72 3.65 -28.71
CA THR A 305 -17.74 2.63 -28.94
C THR A 305 -18.86 2.82 -27.91
N LYS A 306 -19.95 2.05 -28.04
CA LYS A 306 -21.09 2.12 -27.12
C LYS A 306 -20.67 1.96 -25.65
N ASP A 307 -19.68 1.10 -25.40
CA ASP A 307 -19.31 0.68 -24.05
C ASP A 307 -17.91 1.18 -23.64
N TRP A 308 -17.22 1.96 -24.48
CA TRP A 308 -15.85 2.41 -24.20
C TRP A 308 -15.47 3.72 -24.88
N THR A 309 -14.78 4.59 -24.13
CA THR A 309 -14.27 5.88 -24.62
C THR A 309 -12.74 5.92 -24.55
N PRO A 310 -12.04 6.29 -25.64
CA PRO A 310 -10.59 6.45 -25.64
C PRO A 310 -10.14 7.58 -24.70
N LYS A 311 -8.97 7.42 -24.07
CA LYS A 311 -8.36 8.48 -23.25
C LYS A 311 -7.98 9.68 -24.11
N ALA A 312 -7.99 10.88 -23.50
CA ALA A 312 -7.41 12.08 -24.10
C ALA A 312 -5.98 11.80 -24.60
N LYS A 313 -5.66 12.24 -25.83
CA LYS A 313 -4.41 11.90 -26.55
C LYS A 313 -4.27 10.41 -26.90
N SER A 314 -5.32 9.74 -27.36
CA SER A 314 -5.19 8.42 -28.01
C SER A 314 -4.29 8.53 -29.25
N VAL A 315 -3.86 7.39 -29.79
CA VAL A 315 -3.06 7.33 -31.02
C VAL A 315 -3.76 8.05 -32.19
N GLY A 316 -5.09 8.18 -32.11
CA GLY A 316 -5.89 8.96 -33.04
C GLY A 316 -6.05 8.23 -34.36
N LYS A 317 -5.53 8.83 -35.44
CA LYS A 317 -5.69 8.39 -36.82
C LYS A 317 -4.34 7.91 -37.37
N VAL A 318 -4.28 6.64 -37.79
CA VAL A 318 -3.06 6.02 -38.30
C VAL A 318 -3.23 5.66 -39.77
N PRO A 319 -2.45 6.27 -40.68
CA PRO A 319 -2.43 5.85 -42.07
C PRO A 319 -1.71 4.51 -42.19
N ILE A 320 -2.32 3.57 -42.91
CA ILE A 320 -1.71 2.29 -43.26
C ILE A 320 -0.97 2.52 -44.59
N SER A 321 0.35 2.65 -44.52
CA SER A 321 1.18 2.67 -45.73
C SER A 321 1.21 1.29 -46.38
N LYS A 322 1.24 1.26 -47.71
CA LYS A 322 1.59 0.04 -48.45
C LYS A 322 3.03 -0.34 -48.19
#